data_AF-A0A392MMZ0-F1
#
_entry.id   AF-A0A392MMZ0-F1
#
_cell.length_a   1.000
_cell.length_b   1.000
_cell.length_c   1.000
_cell.angle_alpha   90.00
_cell.angle_beta   90.00
_cell.angle_gamma   90.00
#
_symmetry.space_group_name_H-M   'P 1'
#
loop_
_entity.id
_entity.type
_entity.pdbx_description
1 polymer ?
#
loop_
_entity_poly.entity_id
_entity_poly.type
_entity_poly.pdbx_seq_one_letter_code
_entity_poly.pdbx_strand_id
1 'polypeptide(L)'
;DVFAIVALSGILSRLLSSGTIIVATSNRAPKDLNEAGMVPEFFQNLLSNLEKHCEKVLVGSEIDYRRFIAQRSVNRVSANLPFITFI
;
A
#
# COMPACT_ATOMS: atom_id res chain seq x y z
N ASP A 1 6.49 -2.73 16.95
CA ASP A 1 6.14 -3.83 17.87
C ASP A 1 6.43 -5.16 17.15
N VAL A 2 7.24 -6.03 17.74
CA VAL A 2 7.69 -7.29 17.13
C VAL A 2 6.51 -8.27 16.98
N PHE A 3 5.57 -8.27 17.93
CA PHE A 3 4.42 -9.18 17.91
C PHE A 3 3.46 -8.87 16.76
N ALA A 4 3.13 -7.60 16.55
CA ALA A 4 2.30 -7.17 15.42
C ALA A 4 2.88 -7.61 14.07
N ILE A 5 4.20 -7.54 13.91
CA ILE A 5 4.90 -7.91 12.69
C ILE A 5 4.88 -9.42 12.45
N VAL A 6 5.14 -10.22 13.49
CA VAL A 6 5.08 -11.68 13.39
C VAL A 6 3.66 -12.14 13.07
N ALA A 7 2.65 -11.55 13.72
CA ALA A 7 1.24 -11.82 13.43
C ALA A 7 0.88 -11.46 11.99
N LEU A 8 1.28 -10.28 11.51
CA LEU A 8 1.04 -9.83 10.14
C LEU A 8 1.69 -10.77 9.12
N SER A 9 2.94 -11.16 9.34
CA SER A 9 3.65 -12.11 8.46
C SER A 9 2.95 -13.46 8.38
N GLY A 10 2.45 -13.96 9.52
CA GLY A 10 1.66 -15.20 9.58
C GLY A 10 0.35 -15.11 8.81
N ILE A 11 -0.42 -14.03 9.02
CA ILE A 11 -1.68 -13.78 8.31
C ILE A 11 -1.43 -13.68 6.81
N LEU A 12 -0.45 -12.88 6.40
CA LEU A 12 -0.14 -12.65 4.99
C LEU A 12 0.29 -13.94 4.30
N SER A 13 1.14 -14.74 4.95
CA SER A 13 1.58 -16.04 4.41
C SER A 13 0.40 -16.99 4.19
N ARG A 14 -0.57 -17.02 5.11
CA ARG A 14 -1.81 -17.81 4.96
C ARG A 14 -2.66 -17.32 3.79
N LEU A 15 -2.86 -16.01 3.65
CA LEU A 15 -3.67 -15.46 2.56
C LEU A 15 -3.02 -15.71 1.19
N LEU A 16 -1.71 -15.49 1.08
CA LEU A 16 -0.96 -15.71 -0.16
C LEU A 16 -0.95 -17.18 -0.61
N SER A 17 -1.00 -18.13 0.33
CA SER A 17 -1.00 -19.57 0.03
C SER A 17 -2.40 -20.18 -0.17
N SER A 18 -3.47 -19.46 0.14
CA SER A 18 -4.84 -19.98 0.06
C SER A 18 -5.59 -19.62 -1.22
N GLY A 19 -4.91 -19.07 -2.24
CA GLY A 19 -5.55 -18.58 -3.46
C GLY A 19 -6.33 -17.27 -3.25
N THR A 20 -6.06 -16.54 -2.16
CA THR A 20 -6.67 -15.23 -1.92
C THR A 20 -6.07 -14.19 -2.86
N ILE A 21 -6.91 -13.39 -3.51
CA ILE A 21 -6.46 -12.22 -4.27
C ILE A 21 -6.19 -11.08 -3.28
N ILE A 22 -4.94 -10.63 -3.22
CA ILE A 22 -4.52 -9.51 -2.38
C ILE A 22 -4.11 -8.35 -3.29
N VAL A 23 -4.71 -7.18 -3.06
CA VAL A 23 -4.27 -5.91 -3.65
C VAL A 23 -3.84 -5.02 -2.50
N ALA A 24 -2.59 -4.57 -2.55
CA ALA A 24 -2.01 -3.69 -1.54
C ALA A 24 -1.24 -2.54 -2.20
N THR A 25 -1.31 -1.36 -1.59
CA THR A 25 -0.57 -0.18 -2.04
C THR A 25 0.47 0.20 -0.99
N SER A 26 1.68 0.53 -1.43
CA SER A 26 2.78 0.95 -0.55
C SER A 26 3.52 2.11 -1.18
N ASN A 27 3.94 3.07 -0.36
CA ASN A 27 4.84 4.15 -0.78
C ASN A 27 6.32 3.71 -0.82
N ARG A 28 6.60 2.43 -0.52
CA ARG A 28 7.94 1.83 -0.48
C ARG A 28 7.96 0.53 -1.27
N ALA A 29 9.07 0.27 -1.94
CA ALA A 29 9.29 -1.00 -2.60
C ALA A 29 9.37 -2.13 -1.55
N PRO A 30 9.03 -3.38 -1.92
CA PRO A 30 9.04 -4.51 -0.97
C PRO A 30 10.36 -4.71 -0.22
N LYS A 31 11.50 -4.45 -0.88
CA LYS A 31 12.84 -4.58 -0.29
C LYS A 31 13.12 -3.53 0.79
N ASP A 32 12.44 -2.39 0.75
CA ASP A 32 12.62 -1.25 1.66
C ASP A 32 11.58 -1.25 2.80
N LEU A 33 10.79 -2.30 2.93
CA LEU A 33 9.77 -2.41 3.98
C LEU A 33 10.38 -2.60 5.38
N ASN A 34 11.61 -3.09 5.50
CA ASN A 34 12.24 -3.40 6.79
C ASN A 34 12.93 -2.22 7.49
N GLU A 35 12.26 -1.07 7.62
CA GLU A 35 12.85 0.06 8.37
C GLU A 35 12.74 -0.11 9.89
N ALA A 36 11.76 -0.88 10.37
CA ALA A 36 11.50 -1.06 11.80
C ALA A 36 12.45 -2.07 12.47
N GLY A 37 13.42 -2.62 11.74
CA GLY A 37 14.40 -3.55 12.29
C GLY A 37 13.82 -4.92 12.62
N MET A 38 13.02 -5.49 11.72
CA MET A 38 12.62 -6.89 11.83
C MET A 38 13.85 -7.79 11.82
N VAL A 39 13.77 -8.87 12.60
CA VAL A 39 14.75 -9.96 12.54
C VAL A 39 14.88 -10.42 11.08
N PRO A 40 16.12 -10.44 10.52
CA PRO A 40 16.34 -10.60 9.08
C PRO A 40 15.65 -11.82 8.47
N GLU A 41 15.65 -12.96 9.16
CA GLU A 41 15.03 -14.21 8.69
C GLU A 41 13.53 -14.05 8.41
N PHE A 42 12.78 -13.45 9.34
CA PHE A 42 11.35 -13.23 9.16
C PHE A 42 11.06 -12.26 8.00
N PHE A 43 11.89 -11.22 7.85
CA PHE A 43 11.73 -10.28 6.76
C PHE A 43 12.02 -10.92 5.40
N GLN A 44 13.09 -11.71 5.30
CA GLN A 44 13.44 -12.40 4.05
C GLN A 44 12.37 -13.42 3.65
N ASN A 45 11.79 -14.13 4.61
CA ASN A 45 10.68 -15.04 4.34
C ASN A 45 9.42 -14.29 3.83
N LEU A 46 9.08 -13.17 4.48
CA LEU A 46 7.97 -12.31 4.05
C LEU A 46 8.19 -11.76 2.64
N LEU A 47 9.39 -11.22 2.38
CA LEU A 47 9.77 -10.65 1.09
C LEU A 47 9.71 -11.72 -0.01
N SER A 48 10.26 -12.91 0.24
CA SER A 48 10.20 -14.04 -0.69
C SER A 48 8.77 -14.45 -1.02
N ASN A 49 7.89 -14.53 -0.01
CA ASN A 49 6.48 -14.84 -0.22
C ASN A 49 5.77 -13.77 -1.04
N LEU A 50 6.05 -12.49 -0.81
CA LEU A 50 5.51 -11.39 -1.61
C LEU A 50 5.99 -11.47 -3.06
N GLU A 51 7.29 -11.65 -3.31
CA GLU A 51 7.85 -11.69 -4.67
C GLU A 51 7.40 -12.94 -5.44
N LYS A 52 7.09 -14.04 -4.75
CA LYS A 52 6.60 -15.28 -5.37
C LYS A 52 5.13 -15.19 -5.80
N HIS A 53 4.28 -14.50 -5.05
CA HIS A 53 2.82 -14.54 -5.24
C HIS A 53 2.21 -13.23 -5.76
N CYS A 54 2.93 -12.11 -5.67
CA CYS A 54 2.43 -10.79 -6.06
C CYS A 54 3.20 -10.21 -7.25
N GLU A 55 2.46 -9.51 -8.12
CA GLU A 55 3.05 -8.68 -9.17
C GLU A 55 3.31 -7.27 -8.63
N LYS A 56 4.48 -6.71 -8.93
CA LYS A 56 4.86 -5.34 -8.55
C LYS A 56 4.44 -4.38 -9.66
N VAL A 57 3.43 -3.56 -9.39
CA VAL A 57 2.99 -2.49 -10.30
C VAL A 57 3.41 -1.14 -9.72
N LEU A 58 4.18 -0.36 -10.50
CA LEU A 58 4.51 1.00 -10.13
C LEU A 58 3.28 1.89 -10.35
N VAL A 59 2.67 2.34 -9.26
CA VAL A 59 1.55 3.28 -9.30
C VAL A 59 2.08 4.66 -8.94
N GLY A 60 2.35 5.47 -9.97
CA GLY A 60 2.87 6.82 -9.83
C GLY A 60 2.37 7.74 -10.94
N SER A 61 2.21 9.01 -10.62
CA SER A 61 1.89 10.09 -11.55
C SER A 61 2.68 11.31 -11.12
N GLU A 62 3.10 12.14 -12.06
CA GLU A 62 3.66 13.46 -11.77
C GLU A 62 2.61 14.40 -11.13
N ILE A 63 1.33 14.05 -11.28
CA ILE A 63 0.21 14.79 -10.69
C ILE A 63 -0.02 14.32 -9.26
N ASP A 64 0.21 15.21 -8.29
CA ASP A 64 -0.37 15.05 -6.96
C ASP A 64 -1.88 15.31 -7.04
N TYR A 65 -2.66 14.23 -7.13
CA TYR A 65 -4.11 14.30 -7.23
C TYR A 65 -4.76 14.95 -6.00
N ARG A 66 -4.17 14.85 -4.80
CA ARG A 66 -4.71 15.51 -3.61
C ARG A 66 -4.63 17.03 -3.78
N ARG A 67 -3.48 17.52 -4.26
CA ARG A 67 -3.29 18.95 -4.55
C ARG A 67 -4.14 19.41 -5.72
N PHE A 68 -4.22 18.63 -6.80
CA PHE A 68 -5.04 18.93 -7.97
C PHE A 68 -6.53 19.05 -7.61
N ILE A 69 -7.06 18.11 -6.83
CA ILE A 69 -8.45 18.15 -6.36
C ILE A 69 -8.68 19.33 -5.41
N ALA A 70 -7.75 19.59 -4.47
CA ALA A 70 -7.85 20.73 -3.56
C ALA A 70 -7.85 22.09 -4.29
N GLN A 71 -6.99 22.26 -5.30
CA GLN A 71 -7.00 23.47 -6.14
C GLN A 71 -8.30 23.58 -6.93
N ARG A 72 -8.81 22.47 -7.45
CA ARG A 72 -10.09 22.44 -8.18
C ARG A 72 -11.27 22.71 -7.27
N SER A 73 -11.24 22.30 -6.00
CA SER A 73 -12.29 22.61 -5.03
C SER A 73 -12.25 24.08 -4.62
N VAL A 74 -11.07 24.67 -4.39
CA VAL A 74 -10.93 26.13 -4.19
C VAL A 74 -11.50 26.90 -5.38
N ASN A 75 -11.17 26.49 -6.62
CA ASN A 75 -11.73 27.11 -7.83
C ASN A 75 -13.25 26.89 -8.00
N ARG A 76 -13.81 25.83 -7.39
CA ARG A 76 -15.26 25.54 -7.40
C ARG A 76 -16.03 26.18 -6.25
N VAL A 77 -15.40 26.59 -5.15
CA VAL A 77 -16.06 27.48 -4.17
C VAL A 77 -16.42 28.82 -4.82
N SER A 78 -15.71 29.23 -5.87
CA SER A 78 -16.08 30.36 -6.73
C SER A 78 -17.17 30.05 -7.78
N ALA A 79 -17.48 28.77 -8.02
CA ALA A 79 -18.45 28.34 -9.02
C ALA A 79 -19.21 27.08 -8.53
N ASN A 80 -20.39 27.32 -7.93
CA ASN A 80 -21.33 26.32 -7.42
C ASN A 80 -21.55 25.13 -8.38
N LEU A 81 -20.97 23.96 -8.09
CA LEU A 81 -21.36 22.68 -8.66
C LEU A 81 -21.27 21.57 -7.60
N PRO A 82 -22.21 20.60 -7.58
CA PRO A 82 -22.34 19.64 -6.49
C PRO A 82 -21.17 18.63 -6.53
N PHE A 83 -20.55 18.42 -5.36
CA PHE A 83 -19.55 17.37 -5.17
C PHE A 83 -20.26 16.05 -4.90
N ILE A 84 -19.97 15.03 -5.70
CA ILE A 84 -20.20 13.63 -5.35
C ILE A 84 -18.85 13.11 -4.84
N THR A 85 -18.79 12.78 -3.55
CA THR A 85 -17.64 12.16 -2.90
C THR A 85 -17.93 10.66 -2.78
N PHE A 86 -17.07 9.81 -3.35
CA PHE A 86 -17.04 8.38 -3.02
C PHE A 86 -16.05 8.19 -1.85
N ILE A 87 -16.49 7.51 -0.79
CA ILE A 87 -15.68 7.04 0.34
C ILE A 87 -15.36 5.57 0.09
#